data_AF-A0A7L7S057-F1
#
_entry.id   AF-A0A7L7S057-F1
#
_cell.length_a   1.000
_cell.length_b   1.000
_cell.length_c   1.000
_cell.angle_alpha   90.00
_cell.angle_beta   90.00
_cell.angle_gamma   90.00
#
_symmetry.space_group_name_H-M   'P 1'
#
loop_
_entity.id
_entity.type
_entity.pdbx_description
1 polymer ?
#
loop_
_entity_poly.entity_id
_entity_poly.type
_entity_poly.pdbx_seq_one_letter_code
_entity_poly.pdbx_strand_id
1 'polypeptide(L)'
;GNEVIITHGNGPQVGNLLLQQAAADSEKNPAMPLDTCVAMTEGSIGFWLVNALDNELKAQGIEKDVAAVVTQVIVDKNDAAFSNPTKPIGPFLSEEEAKKQMEETGANFKED
;
A
#
# COMPACT_ATOMS: atom_id res chain seq x y z
N GLY A 1 29.70 -11.44 -5.69
CA GLY A 1 28.31 -11.29 -5.21
C GLY A 1 27.49 -10.57 -6.26
N ASN A 2 26.17 -10.49 -6.08
CA ASN A 2 25.26 -9.83 -7.02
C ASN A 2 25.02 -8.35 -6.62
N GLU A 3 24.64 -7.54 -7.60
CA GLU A 3 24.00 -6.24 -7.37
C GLU A 3 22.49 -6.48 -7.24
N VAL A 4 21.89 -5.97 -6.16
CA VAL A 4 20.54 -6.32 -5.77
C VAL A 4 19.66 -5.09 -5.79
N ILE A 5 18.52 -5.21 -6.47
CA ILE A 5 17.41 -4.24 -6.44
C ILE A 5 16.21 -4.97 -5.86
N ILE A 6 15.54 -4.36 -4.89
CA ILE A 6 14.43 -4.98 -4.17
C ILE A 6 13.15 -4.18 -4.41
N THR A 7 12.07 -4.91 -4.68
CA THR A 7 10.70 -4.39 -4.69
C THR A 7 9.85 -5.23 -3.74
N HIS A 8 8.74 -4.69 -3.26
CA HIS A 8 7.80 -5.42 -2.41
C HIS A 8 6.35 -5.13 -2.80
N GLY A 9 5.44 -6.01 -2.39
CA GLY A 9 4.01 -5.72 -2.40
C GLY A 9 3.60 -4.94 -1.15
N ASN A 10 2.35 -4.46 -1.14
CA ASN A 10 1.79 -3.71 0.00
C ASN A 10 0.30 -4.03 0.28
N GLY A 11 -0.27 -5.08 -0.32
CA GLY A 11 -1.73 -5.33 -0.31
C GLY A 11 -2.37 -5.31 1.09
N PRO A 12 -1.91 -6.15 2.04
CA PRO A 12 -2.42 -6.12 3.40
C PRO A 12 -2.15 -4.79 4.13
N GLN A 13 -0.97 -4.19 3.92
CA GLN A 13 -0.54 -2.98 4.61
C GLN A 13 -1.36 -1.76 4.17
N VAL A 14 -1.55 -1.57 2.86
CA VAL A 14 -2.35 -0.47 2.30
C VAL A 14 -3.83 -0.69 2.61
N GLY A 15 -4.29 -1.94 2.62
CA GLY A 15 -5.63 -2.29 3.04
C GLY A 15 -5.94 -1.88 4.49
N ASN A 16 -5.06 -2.23 5.43
CA ASN A 16 -5.21 -1.81 6.82
C ASN A 16 -5.14 -0.28 6.98
N LEU A 17 -4.28 0.39 6.20
CA LEU A 17 -4.19 1.84 6.23
C LEU A 17 -5.47 2.51 5.72
N LEU A 18 -6.10 1.97 4.66
CA LEU A 18 -7.40 2.47 4.19
C LEU A 18 -8.49 2.34 5.26
N LEU A 19 -8.53 1.24 6.01
CA LEU A 19 -9.46 1.11 7.14
C LEU A 19 -9.23 2.19 8.20
N GLN A 20 -7.95 2.49 8.49
CA GLN A 20 -7.60 3.54 9.45
C GLN A 20 -8.02 4.92 8.93
N GLN A 21 -7.84 5.19 7.64
CA GLN A 21 -8.31 6.43 7.02
C GLN A 21 -9.84 6.55 7.12
N ALA A 22 -10.57 5.50 6.75
CA ALA A 22 -12.03 5.49 6.81
C ALA A 22 -12.57 5.61 8.24
N ALA A 23 -11.93 4.96 9.21
CA ALA A 23 -12.36 4.99 10.61
C ALA A 23 -12.24 6.37 11.28
N ALA A 24 -11.36 7.24 10.76
CA ALA A 24 -11.10 8.57 11.31
C ALA A 24 -11.51 9.72 10.38
N ASP A 25 -12.20 9.40 9.28
CA ASP A 25 -12.58 10.37 8.25
C ASP A 25 -13.56 11.41 8.80
N SER A 26 -13.23 12.69 8.58
CA SER A 26 -14.08 13.82 8.97
C SER A 26 -13.60 15.09 8.26
N GLU A 27 -14.41 16.16 8.29
CA GLU A 27 -14.01 17.48 7.76
C GLU A 27 -12.68 17.99 8.37
N LYS A 28 -12.39 17.62 9.62
CA LYS A 28 -11.16 18.02 10.32
C LYS A 28 -9.98 17.06 10.12
N ASN A 29 -10.24 15.85 9.65
CA ASN A 29 -9.26 14.80 9.43
C ASN A 29 -9.68 13.96 8.23
N PRO A 30 -9.57 14.50 7.01
CA PRO A 30 -10.03 13.82 5.82
C PRO A 30 -9.19 12.58 5.53
N ALA A 31 -9.85 11.50 5.13
CA ALA A 31 -9.20 10.27 4.66
C ALA A 31 -8.28 10.58 3.48
N MET A 32 -7.05 10.05 3.55
CA MET A 32 -6.10 10.17 2.46
C MET A 32 -6.50 9.27 1.28
N PRO A 33 -6.31 9.75 0.03
CA PRO A 33 -6.55 8.93 -1.15
C PRO A 33 -5.55 7.76 -1.25
N LEU A 34 -5.88 6.77 -2.09
CA LEU A 34 -5.14 5.51 -2.18
C LEU A 34 -3.67 5.70 -2.59
N ASP A 35 -3.37 6.60 -3.51
CA ASP A 35 -2.01 6.93 -3.93
C ASP A 35 -1.15 7.45 -2.76
N THR A 36 -1.72 8.30 -1.91
CA THR A 36 -1.06 8.75 -0.67
C THR A 36 -0.85 7.58 0.29
N CYS A 37 -1.84 6.70 0.45
CA CYS A 37 -1.70 5.50 1.28
C CYS A 37 -0.61 4.56 0.74
N VAL A 38 -0.46 4.43 -0.58
CA VAL A 38 0.63 3.67 -1.20
C VAL A 38 1.98 4.28 -0.82
N ALA A 39 2.14 5.60 -0.96
CA ALA A 39 3.37 6.30 -0.56
C ALA A 39 3.69 6.13 0.94
N MET A 40 2.67 6.17 1.81
CA MET A 40 2.83 5.89 3.24
C MET A 40 3.34 4.45 3.48
N THR A 41 2.86 3.47 2.71
CA THR A 41 3.34 2.09 2.82
C THR A 41 4.73 1.86 2.24
N GLU A 42 5.18 2.65 1.26
CA GLU A 42 6.58 2.66 0.84
C GLU A 42 7.48 3.15 1.98
N GLY A 43 7.04 4.19 2.70
CA GLY A 43 7.73 4.68 3.88
C GLY A 43 7.83 3.63 5.01
N SER A 44 6.71 3.01 5.38
CA SER A 44 6.69 2.04 6.48
C SER A 44 7.43 0.74 6.15
N ILE A 45 7.15 0.12 4.99
CA ILE A 45 7.80 -1.13 4.57
C ILE A 45 9.27 -0.88 4.23
N GLY A 46 9.57 0.22 3.54
CA GLY A 46 10.94 0.63 3.22
C GLY A 46 11.77 0.82 4.48
N PHE A 47 11.22 1.48 5.52
CA PHE A 47 11.88 1.60 6.81
C PHE A 47 12.20 0.24 7.45
N TRP A 48 11.24 -0.69 7.50
CA TRP A 48 11.45 -2.02 8.07
C TRP A 48 12.51 -2.81 7.32
N LEU A 49 12.45 -2.79 5.98
CA LEU A 49 13.37 -3.53 5.13
C LEU A 49 14.79 -2.98 5.20
N VAL A 50 14.95 -1.65 5.11
CA VAL A 50 16.26 -0.99 5.23
C VAL A 50 16.88 -1.31 6.58
N ASN A 51 16.13 -1.20 7.68
CA ASN A 51 16.65 -1.48 9.02
C ASN A 51 17.10 -2.94 9.17
N ALA A 52 16.29 -3.89 8.70
CA ALA A 52 16.62 -5.31 8.79
C ALA A 52 17.86 -5.67 7.96
N LEU A 53 17.96 -5.17 6.72
CA LEU A 53 19.09 -5.42 5.85
C LEU A 53 20.38 -4.77 6.36
N ASP A 54 20.32 -3.52 6.80
CA ASP A 54 21.47 -2.81 7.36
C ASP A 54 22.04 -3.53 8.59
N ASN A 55 21.17 -4.01 9.49
CA ASN A 55 21.59 -4.79 10.65
C ASN A 55 22.27 -6.12 10.25
N GLU A 56 21.69 -6.86 9.30
CA GLU A 56 22.24 -8.15 8.87
C GLU A 56 23.56 -8.00 8.11
N LEU A 57 23.67 -7.00 7.23
CA LEU A 57 24.90 -6.70 6.51
C LEU A 57 26.02 -6.35 7.49
N LYS A 58 25.75 -5.52 8.50
CA LYS A 58 26.70 -5.19 9.57
C LYS A 58 27.11 -6.43 10.38
N ALA A 59 26.16 -7.29 10.74
CA ALA A 59 26.44 -8.52 11.48
C ALA A 59 27.36 -9.48 10.69
N GLN A 60 27.27 -9.47 9.36
CA GLN A 60 28.14 -10.24 8.47
C GLN A 60 29.45 -9.51 8.08
N GLY A 61 29.68 -8.30 8.60
CA GLY A 61 30.86 -7.49 8.25
C GLY A 61 30.86 -7.00 6.80
N ILE A 62 29.68 -6.86 6.19
CA ILE A 62 29.51 -6.38 4.82
C ILE A 62 29.22 -4.87 4.86
N GLU A 63 30.15 -4.07 4.34
CA GLU A 63 29.97 -2.63 4.21
C GLU A 63 29.20 -2.29 2.92
N LYS A 64 27.87 -2.16 3.03
CA LYS A 64 27.01 -1.68 1.95
C LYS A 64 25.89 -0.79 2.50
N ASP A 65 25.60 0.27 1.76
CA ASP A 65 24.45 1.13 2.03
C ASP A 65 23.15 0.50 1.53
N VAL A 66 22.07 0.71 2.29
CA VAL A 66 20.72 0.30 1.93
C VAL A 66 19.81 1.53 2.00
N ALA A 67 19.03 1.77 0.96
CA ALA A 67 18.12 2.91 0.88
C ALA A 67 16.76 2.49 0.31
N ALA A 68 15.70 3.11 0.83
CA ALA A 68 14.36 3.05 0.26
C ALA A 68 14.04 4.39 -0.42
N VAL A 69 13.42 4.33 -1.59
CA VAL A 69 13.13 5.50 -2.43
C VAL A 69 11.64 5.53 -2.73
N VAL A 70 10.97 6.64 -2.39
CA VAL A 70 9.57 6.85 -2.77
C VAL A 70 9.47 6.94 -4.28
N THR A 71 8.59 6.15 -4.89
CA THR A 71 8.58 5.91 -6.33
C THR A 71 7.20 6.12 -6.93
N GLN A 72 7.08 7.08 -7.84
CA GLN A 72 5.88 7.25 -8.66
C GLN A 72 5.99 6.42 -9.93
N VAL A 73 4.95 5.62 -10.22
CA VAL A 73 4.87 4.79 -11.43
C VAL A 73 3.82 5.38 -12.36
N ILE A 74 4.24 5.75 -13.57
CA ILE A 74 3.34 6.28 -14.61
C ILE A 74 2.50 5.13 -15.16
N VAL A 75 1.20 5.35 -15.30
CA VAL A 75 0.25 4.44 -15.94
C VAL A 75 -0.45 5.16 -17.10
N ASP A 76 -0.94 4.39 -18.09
CA ASP A 76 -1.73 4.96 -19.19
C ASP A 76 -3.14 5.31 -18.68
N LYS A 77 -3.56 6.56 -18.84
CA LYS A 77 -4.90 7.03 -18.46
C LYS A 77 -6.05 6.28 -19.16
N ASN A 78 -5.77 5.60 -20.27
CA ASN A 78 -6.74 4.82 -21.02
C ASN A 78 -6.65 3.30 -20.75
N ASP A 79 -5.89 2.87 -19.73
CA ASP A 79 -5.75 1.46 -19.41
C ASP A 79 -7.11 0.82 -19.05
N ALA A 80 -7.38 -0.37 -19.60
CA ALA A 80 -8.61 -1.11 -19.36
C ALA A 80 -8.82 -1.48 -17.88
N ALA A 81 -7.74 -1.54 -17.08
CA ALA A 81 -7.79 -1.78 -15.65
C ALA A 81 -8.60 -0.71 -14.88
N PHE A 82 -8.70 0.53 -15.41
CA PHE A 82 -9.55 1.56 -14.81
C PHE A 82 -11.05 1.24 -14.93
N SER A 83 -11.46 0.50 -15.96
CA SER A 83 -12.85 0.07 -16.16
C SER A 83 -13.17 -1.29 -15.54
N ASN A 84 -12.17 -2.06 -15.13
CA ASN A 84 -12.33 -3.38 -14.54
C ASN A 84 -11.29 -3.61 -13.41
N PRO A 85 -11.51 -3.03 -12.21
CA PRO A 85 -10.59 -3.22 -11.09
C PRO A 85 -10.66 -4.68 -10.60
N THR A 86 -9.52 -5.38 -10.59
CA THR A 86 -9.43 -6.81 -10.23
C THR A 86 -8.62 -7.09 -8.97
N LYS A 87 -7.84 -6.12 -8.48
CA LYS A 87 -6.96 -6.31 -7.33
C LYS A 87 -7.73 -6.04 -6.03
N PRO A 88 -7.94 -7.04 -5.17
CA PRO A 88 -8.51 -6.79 -3.85
C PRO A 88 -7.51 -6.06 -2.97
N ILE A 89 -8.02 -5.11 -2.19
CA ILE A 89 -7.29 -4.39 -1.14
C ILE A 89 -8.20 -4.27 0.08
N GLY A 90 -7.61 -4.23 1.28
CA GLY A 90 -8.39 -4.19 2.52
C GLY A 90 -8.64 -5.57 3.12
N PRO A 91 -9.35 -5.62 4.26
CA PRO A 91 -9.74 -6.86 4.91
C PRO A 91 -10.93 -7.50 4.15
N PHE A 92 -11.25 -8.73 4.50
CA PHE A 92 -12.55 -9.30 4.16
C PHE A 92 -13.64 -8.57 4.94
N LEU A 93 -14.67 -8.12 4.23
CA LEU A 93 -15.87 -7.50 4.79
C LEU A 93 -17.03 -8.49 4.74
N SER A 94 -17.97 -8.35 5.66
CA SER A 94 -19.30 -8.95 5.48
C SER A 94 -20.03 -8.30 4.30
N GLU A 95 -21.02 -9.00 3.74
CA GLU A 95 -21.86 -8.47 2.65
C GLU A 95 -22.53 -7.14 3.04
N GLU A 96 -22.96 -7.00 4.30
CA GLU A 96 -23.59 -5.78 4.82
C GLU A 96 -22.61 -4.61 4.87
N GLU A 97 -21.40 -4.82 5.39
CA GLU A 97 -20.35 -3.80 5.44
C GLU A 97 -19.92 -3.36 4.04
N ALA A 98 -19.77 -4.30 3.11
CA ALA A 98 -19.42 -4.01 1.73
C ALA A 98 -20.51 -3.17 1.04
N LYS A 99 -21.79 -3.56 1.15
CA LYS A 99 -22.90 -2.79 0.57
C LYS A 99 -22.97 -1.36 1.12
N LYS A 100 -22.83 -1.20 2.42
CA LYS A 100 -22.81 0.12 3.05
C LYS A 100 -21.68 1.01 2.49
N GLN A 101 -20.46 0.46 2.38
CA GLN A 101 -19.34 1.22 1.82
C GLN A 101 -19.52 1.54 0.33
N MET A 102 -20.11 0.64 -0.46
CA MET A 102 -20.44 0.92 -1.86
C MET A 102 -21.41 2.10 -2.01
N GLU A 103 -22.44 2.18 -1.17
CA GLU A 103 -23.42 3.27 -1.17
C GLU A 103 -22.80 4.61 -0.74
N GLU A 104 -21.92 4.60 0.26
CA GLU A 104 -21.33 5.81 0.83
C GLU A 104 -20.19 6.39 -0.04
N THR A 105 -19.43 5.53 -0.73
CA THR A 105 -18.16 5.95 -1.37
C THR A 105 -18.12 5.75 -2.88
N GLY A 106 -19.03 4.95 -3.46
CA GLY A 106 -18.97 4.54 -4.86
C GLY A 106 -17.84 3.54 -5.18
N ALA A 107 -17.18 2.99 -4.16
CA ALA A 107 -16.15 1.97 -4.33
C ALA A 107 -16.74 0.66 -4.89
N ASN A 108 -15.92 -0.12 -5.60
CA ASN A 108 -16.29 -1.43 -6.11
C ASN A 108 -15.81 -2.53 -5.16
N PHE A 109 -16.75 -3.34 -4.65
CA PHE A 109 -16.46 -4.57 -3.91
C PHE A 109 -16.89 -5.77 -4.74
N LYS A 110 -16.15 -6.88 -4.60
CA LYS A 110 -16.44 -8.14 -5.28
C LYS A 110 -16.34 -9.26 -4.27
N GLU A 111 -17.33 -10.16 -4.30
CA GLU A 111 -17.28 -11.41 -3.54
C GLU A 111 -16.16 -12.29 -4.09
N ASP A 112 -15.41 -12.93 -3.20
CA ASP A 112 -14.30 -13.84 -3.54
C ASP A 112 -14.83 -15.27 -3.74
#